data_AF-A0A3D2B517-F1
#
_entry.id   AF-A0A3D2B517-F1
#
_cell.length_a   1.000
_cell.length_b   1.000
_cell.length_c   1.000
_cell.angle_alpha   90.00
_cell.angle_beta   90.00
_cell.angle_gamma   90.00
#
_symmetry.space_group_name_H-M   'P 1'
#
loop_
_entity.id
_entity.type
_entity.pdbx_description
1 polymer ?
#
loop_
_entity_poly.entity_id
_entity_poly.type
_entity_poly.pdbx_seq_one_letter_code
_entity_poly.pdbx_strand_id
1 'polypeptide(L)'
;MKHGIKALFITLAIVTAGLSHSALAAPSVAKTPVTQSKSEPSVSVTSSPQSKAAASSKNGEEEGVRVSINSASAEELAKVMNGVGIKKAQAIVSYREEYGPFKTLDDLRQVPGMGGALVERNLAHLML
;
A
#
# COMPACT_ATOMS: atom_id res chain seq x y z
N MET A 1 -43.12 -21.08 5.01
CA MET A 1 -42.33 -22.32 4.90
C MET A 1 -41.84 -22.44 3.47
N LYS A 2 -40.55 -22.18 3.20
CA LYS A 2 -39.91 -22.30 1.89
C LYS A 2 -38.45 -22.70 2.11
N HIS A 3 -38.13 -23.98 1.94
CA HIS A 3 -36.79 -24.53 2.12
C HIS A 3 -35.98 -24.33 0.85
N GLY A 4 -34.86 -23.60 0.94
CA GLY A 4 -33.85 -23.52 -0.11
C GLY A 4 -32.61 -24.27 0.32
N ILE A 5 -32.52 -25.54 -0.06
CA ILE A 5 -31.44 -26.49 0.22
C ILE A 5 -30.07 -25.81 0.03
N LYS A 6 -29.31 -25.73 1.12
CA LYS A 6 -27.88 -25.36 1.14
C LYS A 6 -27.07 -26.63 1.30
N ALA A 7 -26.91 -27.37 0.20
CA ALA A 7 -25.95 -28.46 0.09
C ALA A 7 -25.86 -28.87 -1.37
N LEU A 8 -24.83 -28.40 -2.08
CA LEU A 8 -24.34 -29.08 -3.27
C LEU A 8 -22.84 -29.33 -3.09
N PHE A 9 -22.58 -30.61 -2.85
CA PHE A 9 -21.34 -31.34 -2.77
C PHE A 9 -20.27 -30.90 -3.79
N ILE A 10 -19.09 -30.50 -3.31
CA ILE A 10 -17.84 -30.59 -4.08
C ILE A 10 -16.73 -31.09 -3.13
N THR A 11 -16.86 -32.33 -2.71
CA THR A 11 -15.74 -33.15 -2.25
C THR A 11 -15.10 -33.78 -3.48
N LEU A 12 -14.08 -33.15 -4.05
CA LEU A 12 -13.18 -33.83 -4.97
C LEU A 12 -11.78 -33.82 -4.35
N ALA A 13 -11.38 -35.02 -3.95
CA ALA A 13 -10.13 -35.32 -3.28
C ALA A 13 -9.07 -35.79 -4.30
N ILE A 14 -7.80 -35.59 -3.93
CA ILE A 14 -6.61 -36.40 -4.27
C ILE A 14 -5.96 -36.18 -5.65
N VAL A 15 -4.76 -35.57 -5.63
CA VAL A 15 -3.54 -36.11 -6.26
C VAL A 15 -2.32 -35.55 -5.50
N THR A 16 -1.75 -36.26 -4.52
CA THR A 16 -0.54 -37.12 -4.58
C THR A 16 0.72 -36.58 -5.29
N ALA A 17 1.81 -36.58 -4.51
CA ALA A 17 3.22 -36.78 -4.84
C ALA A 17 4.07 -35.60 -5.36
N GLY A 18 4.92 -35.09 -4.47
CA GLY A 18 6.10 -34.27 -4.79
C GLY A 18 7.22 -34.59 -3.80
N LEU A 19 8.11 -35.46 -4.25
CA LEU A 19 9.19 -36.16 -3.55
C LEU A 19 10.18 -35.28 -2.75
N SER A 20 10.51 -35.79 -1.57
CA SER A 20 11.71 -35.55 -0.76
C SER A 20 13.01 -35.49 -1.57
N HIS A 21 13.98 -34.67 -1.14
CA HIS A 21 15.43 -34.99 -1.04
C HIS A 21 16.08 -33.92 -0.11
N SER A 22 16.29 -34.26 1.16
CA SER A 22 17.57 -34.71 1.78
C SER A 22 18.53 -33.60 2.17
N ALA A 23 18.60 -33.40 3.49
CA ALA A 23 19.65 -32.66 4.20
C ALA A 23 20.96 -33.46 4.23
N LEU A 24 22.11 -32.78 4.15
CA LEU A 24 23.38 -33.22 4.74
C LEU A 24 24.15 -32.00 5.25
N ALA A 25 24.84 -32.21 6.37
CA ALA A 25 25.37 -31.21 7.30
C ALA A 25 26.86 -30.90 7.10
N ALA A 26 27.24 -29.67 7.49
CA ALA A 26 28.49 -29.19 8.17
C ALA A 26 29.90 -29.57 7.62
N PRO A 27 31.01 -29.01 8.15
CA PRO A 27 31.38 -27.64 8.54
C PRO A 27 32.67 -27.18 7.80
N SER A 28 33.23 -26.01 8.14
CA SER A 28 34.69 -25.72 8.26
C SER A 28 35.15 -24.39 7.64
N VAL A 29 35.37 -23.43 8.55
CA VAL A 29 36.52 -22.52 8.68
C VAL A 29 37.10 -21.80 7.44
N ALA A 30 37.04 -20.46 7.46
CA ALA A 30 38.22 -19.62 7.24
C ALA A 30 37.97 -18.15 7.63
N LYS A 31 38.70 -17.71 8.68
CA LYS A 31 39.23 -16.36 8.97
C LYS A 31 38.28 -15.21 9.35
N THR A 32 38.23 -15.01 10.68
CA THR A 32 38.20 -13.77 11.49
C THR A 32 39.18 -12.66 11.02
N PRO A 33 39.30 -11.48 11.69
CA PRO A 33 38.31 -10.49 12.20
C PRO A 33 38.75 -9.01 11.96
N VAL A 34 37.87 -8.00 11.79
CA VAL A 34 38.21 -6.58 12.11
C VAL A 34 36.98 -5.70 12.46
N THR A 35 36.70 -5.62 13.76
CA THR A 35 36.55 -4.45 14.65
C THR A 35 36.45 -2.98 14.11
N GLN A 36 35.45 -2.26 14.65
CA GLN A 36 35.35 -0.82 15.07
C GLN A 36 35.18 0.38 14.09
N SER A 37 34.06 1.08 14.30
CA SER A 37 33.92 2.49 14.80
C SER A 37 34.51 3.69 14.03
N LYS A 38 33.61 4.62 13.70
CA LYS A 38 33.69 6.11 13.84
C LYS A 38 34.83 6.85 13.10
N SER A 39 34.46 7.68 12.12
CA SER A 39 34.62 9.16 12.11
C SER A 39 34.40 9.73 10.70
N GLU A 40 33.45 10.66 10.56
CA GLU A 40 33.48 11.70 9.51
C GLU A 40 34.71 12.61 9.75
N PRO A 41 35.27 13.24 8.71
CA PRO A 41 34.86 14.62 8.41
C PRO A 41 34.91 15.02 6.91
N SER A 42 34.03 15.95 6.53
CA SER A 42 34.25 17.18 5.73
C SER A 42 35.07 17.08 4.42
N VAL A 43 34.66 17.62 3.27
CA VAL A 43 34.24 19.00 2.97
C VAL A 43 33.63 18.99 1.55
N SER A 44 32.42 19.51 1.32
CA SER A 44 32.08 20.90 0.95
C SER A 44 32.48 21.28 -0.50
N VAL A 45 31.74 22.05 -1.30
CA VAL A 45 30.46 22.77 -1.27
C VAL A 45 30.28 23.39 -2.68
N THR A 46 29.08 23.88 -3.01
CA THR A 46 28.79 25.02 -3.95
C THR A 46 28.08 24.60 -5.24
N SER A 47 26.74 24.65 -5.30
CA SER A 47 25.85 25.81 -5.60
C SER A 47 25.64 26.01 -7.11
N SER A 48 24.47 26.37 -7.64
CA SER A 48 23.46 27.31 -7.17
C SER A 48 22.12 27.17 -7.96
N PRO A 49 21.06 27.92 -7.55
CA PRO A 49 19.63 27.61 -7.75
C PRO A 49 18.90 28.53 -8.77
N GLN A 50 17.59 28.28 -8.99
CA GLN A 50 16.47 29.26 -9.06
C GLN A 50 15.30 28.70 -9.92
N SER A 51 14.26 28.13 -9.29
CA SER A 51 12.93 28.73 -9.00
C SER A 51 11.99 28.91 -10.20
N LYS A 52 10.81 28.28 -10.13
CA LYS A 52 9.54 29.01 -10.26
C LYS A 52 8.42 28.32 -9.50
N ALA A 53 7.89 29.05 -8.53
CA ALA A 53 6.75 28.70 -7.71
C ALA A 53 5.43 28.86 -8.49
N ALA A 54 4.47 28.00 -8.17
CA ALA A 54 3.04 28.30 -8.10
C ALA A 54 2.44 27.21 -7.18
N ALA A 55 2.40 27.48 -5.87
CA ALA A 55 1.16 27.83 -5.19
C ALA A 55 0.14 26.68 -5.21
N SER A 56 0.02 25.94 -4.09
CA SER A 56 -1.32 25.67 -3.56
C SER A 56 -1.28 25.28 -2.08
N SER A 57 -1.84 26.17 -1.29
CA SER A 57 -2.71 25.89 -0.14
C SER A 57 -2.14 25.07 1.02
N LYS A 58 -1.46 25.80 1.91
CA LYS A 58 -1.68 25.66 3.35
C LYS A 58 -3.18 25.90 3.60
N ASN A 59 -3.98 24.84 3.75
CA ASN A 59 -5.29 24.96 4.38
C ASN A 59 -5.17 24.39 5.79
N GLY A 60 -5.20 25.29 6.74
CA GLY A 60 -5.18 24.96 8.14
C GLY A 60 -6.57 24.56 8.64
N GLU A 61 -6.51 23.73 9.68
CA GLU A 61 -7.27 23.87 10.94
C GLU A 61 -8.78 23.59 10.89
N GLU A 62 -9.10 22.37 11.37
CA GLU A 62 -10.33 21.97 12.07
C GLU A 62 -11.57 21.57 11.23
N GLU A 63 -11.56 20.36 10.64
CA GLU A 63 -12.80 19.58 10.41
C GLU A 63 -12.49 18.15 9.92
N GLY A 64 -12.54 17.18 10.85
CA GLY A 64 -12.48 15.75 10.52
C GLY A 64 -11.12 15.22 10.07
N VAL A 65 -10.77 14.02 10.50
CA VAL A 65 -9.54 13.32 10.09
C VAL A 65 -9.67 12.95 8.61
N ARG A 66 -9.30 13.87 7.72
CA ARG A 66 -9.24 13.64 6.27
C ARG A 66 -7.90 13.02 5.90
N VAL A 67 -7.92 12.10 4.92
CA VAL A 67 -6.74 11.35 4.46
C VAL A 67 -6.44 11.67 3.00
N SER A 68 -5.16 11.91 2.68
CA SER A 68 -4.69 12.17 1.31
C SER A 68 -4.56 10.88 0.52
N ILE A 69 -5.27 10.76 -0.61
CA ILE A 69 -5.26 9.53 -1.42
C ILE A 69 -3.94 9.29 -2.15
N ASN A 70 -3.18 10.35 -2.43
CA ASN A 70 -1.89 10.22 -3.10
C ASN A 70 -0.75 9.90 -2.13
N SER A 71 -0.89 10.29 -0.86
CA SER A 71 0.21 10.13 0.13
C SER A 71 -0.05 9.03 1.16
N ALA A 72 -1.31 8.70 1.45
CA ALA A 72 -1.63 7.77 2.52
C ALA A 72 -1.23 6.33 2.21
N SER A 73 -0.93 5.60 3.28
CA SER A 73 -0.76 4.15 3.25
C SER A 73 -2.08 3.42 3.03
N ALA A 74 -2.01 2.16 2.60
CA ALA A 74 -3.20 1.32 2.47
C ALA A 74 -3.94 1.13 3.81
N GLU A 75 -3.21 1.15 4.93
CA GLU A 75 -3.76 0.97 6.27
C GLU A 75 -4.55 2.20 6.72
N GLU A 76 -4.01 3.40 6.47
CA GLU A 76 -4.69 4.67 6.76
C GLU A 76 -5.96 4.84 5.92
N LEU A 77 -5.90 4.51 4.63
CA LEU A 77 -7.07 4.54 3.75
C LEU A 77 -8.14 3.57 4.24
N ALA A 78 -7.78 2.33 4.59
CA ALA A 78 -8.73 1.35 5.10
C ALA A 78 -9.34 1.74 6.47
N LYS A 79 -8.63 2.50 7.28
CA LYS A 79 -9.10 2.96 8.60
C LYS A 79 -10.11 4.09 8.49
N VAL A 80 -9.91 5.01 7.53
CA VAL A 80 -10.76 6.19 7.37
C VAL A 80 -11.92 5.94 6.41
N MET A 81 -11.74 5.10 5.39
CA MET A 81 -12.77 4.84 4.40
C MET A 81 -13.75 3.75 4.84
N ASN A 82 -15.04 4.08 4.93
CA ASN A 82 -16.10 3.14 5.26
C ASN A 82 -16.37 2.15 4.10
N GLY A 83 -16.24 0.85 4.39
CA GLY A 83 -16.43 -0.24 3.43
C GLY A 83 -15.19 -0.55 2.56
N VAL A 84 -14.05 0.09 2.85
CA VAL A 84 -12.76 -0.18 2.22
C VAL A 84 -11.89 -0.98 3.18
N GLY A 85 -11.67 -2.25 2.85
CA GLY A 85 -10.68 -3.07 3.54
C GLY A 85 -9.30 -2.93 2.92
N ILE A 86 -8.31 -3.54 3.57
CA ILE A 86 -6.89 -3.56 3.14
C ILE A 86 -6.73 -3.90 1.65
N LYS A 87 -7.47 -4.88 1.12
CA LYS A 87 -7.39 -5.26 -0.31
C LYS A 87 -7.75 -4.12 -1.27
N LYS A 88 -8.81 -3.37 -0.96
CA LYS A 88 -9.24 -2.23 -1.81
C LYS A 88 -8.31 -1.05 -1.65
N ALA A 89 -7.84 -0.79 -0.43
CA ALA A 89 -6.86 0.24 -0.18
C ALA A 89 -5.52 -0.04 -0.90
N GLN A 90 -5.06 -1.30 -0.92
CA GLN A 90 -3.91 -1.72 -1.72
C GLN A 90 -4.14 -1.51 -3.22
N ALA A 91 -5.36 -1.72 -3.72
CA ALA A 91 -5.68 -1.43 -5.12
C ALA A 91 -5.54 0.08 -5.44
N ILE A 92 -5.88 0.97 -4.50
CA ILE A 92 -5.68 2.42 -4.66
C ILE A 92 -4.19 2.75 -4.76
N VAL A 93 -3.36 2.17 -3.89
CA VAL A 93 -1.90 2.34 -3.91
C VAL A 93 -1.31 1.79 -5.21
N SER A 94 -1.70 0.58 -5.61
CA SER A 94 -1.21 -0.05 -6.85
C SER A 94 -1.61 0.77 -8.08
N TYR A 95 -2.84 1.30 -8.09
CA TYR A 95 -3.32 2.13 -9.19
C TYR A 95 -2.51 3.41 -9.32
N ARG A 96 -2.20 4.11 -8.22
CA ARG A 96 -1.36 5.33 -8.32
C ARG A 96 0.10 5.04 -8.68
N GLU A 97 0.61 3.86 -8.37
CA GLU A 97 1.96 3.43 -8.77
C GLU A 97 2.01 3.10 -10.27
N GLU A 98 0.95 2.52 -10.83
CA GLU A 98 0.88 2.11 -12.23
C GLU A 98 0.45 3.25 -13.17
N TYR A 99 -0.57 4.03 -12.78
CA TYR A 99 -1.19 5.08 -13.61
C TYR A 99 -0.76 6.50 -13.21
N GLY A 100 -0.07 6.65 -12.07
CA GLY A 100 0.33 7.94 -11.50
C GLY A 100 -0.69 8.49 -10.49
N PRO A 101 -0.40 9.64 -9.87
CA PRO A 101 -1.24 10.22 -8.82
C PRO A 101 -2.64 10.58 -9.34
N PHE A 102 -3.63 10.44 -8.46
CA PHE A 102 -5.01 10.84 -8.71
C PHE A 102 -5.11 12.35 -8.87
N LYS A 103 -5.87 12.80 -9.87
CA LYS A 103 -6.13 14.23 -10.12
C LYS A 103 -7.42 14.68 -9.48
N THR A 104 -8.38 13.77 -9.37
CA THR A 104 -9.67 14.01 -8.74
C THR A 104 -10.02 12.87 -7.79
N LEU A 105 -10.92 13.13 -6.83
CA LEU A 105 -11.43 12.07 -5.96
C LEU A 105 -12.33 11.07 -6.71
N ASP A 106 -12.92 11.46 -7.84
CA ASP A 106 -13.77 10.57 -8.65
C ASP A 106 -12.94 9.52 -9.39
N ASP A 107 -11.65 9.80 -9.65
CA ASP A 107 -10.71 8.86 -10.28
C ASP A 107 -10.56 7.55 -9.47
N LEU A 108 -10.89 7.57 -8.18
CA LEU A 108 -10.96 6.36 -7.36
C LEU A 108 -11.94 5.31 -7.89
N ARG A 109 -12.92 5.70 -8.72
CA ARG A 109 -13.84 4.76 -9.39
C ARG A 109 -13.17 3.90 -10.46
N GLN A 110 -12.00 4.30 -10.94
CA GLN A 110 -11.20 3.52 -11.89
C GLN A 110 -10.45 2.38 -11.20
N VAL A 111 -10.34 2.42 -9.87
CA VAL A 111 -9.62 1.41 -9.09
C VAL A 111 -10.45 0.11 -9.02
N PRO A 112 -9.86 -1.06 -9.31
CA PRO A 112 -10.56 -2.33 -9.21
C PRO A 112 -11.14 -2.57 -7.81
N GLY A 113 -12.46 -2.78 -7.72
CA GLY A 113 -13.17 -3.00 -6.45
C GLY A 113 -13.59 -1.74 -5.70
N MET A 114 -13.31 -0.55 -6.24
CA MET A 114 -13.87 0.73 -5.78
C MET A 114 -15.12 1.09 -6.62
N GLY A 115 -16.29 0.77 -6.08
CA GLY A 115 -17.56 1.16 -6.71
C GLY A 115 -17.92 2.62 -6.48
N GLY A 116 -18.71 3.22 -7.39
CA GLY A 116 -19.15 4.63 -7.28
C GLY A 116 -19.83 4.98 -5.96
N ALA A 117 -20.75 4.13 -5.48
CA ALA A 117 -21.42 4.32 -4.20
C ALA A 117 -20.43 4.30 -3.00
N LEU A 118 -19.30 3.61 -3.14
CA LEU A 118 -18.25 3.54 -2.13
C LEU A 118 -17.34 4.76 -2.18
N VAL A 119 -17.06 5.28 -3.37
CA VAL A 119 -16.34 6.54 -3.51
C VAL A 119 -17.17 7.68 -2.91
N GLU A 120 -18.43 7.81 -3.33
CA GLU A 120 -19.33 8.90 -2.90
C GLU A 120 -19.46 9.02 -1.38
N ARG A 121 -19.65 7.90 -0.66
CA ARG A 121 -19.77 7.93 0.81
C ARG A 121 -18.48 8.34 1.53
N ASN A 122 -17.34 8.25 0.85
CA ASN A 122 -16.02 8.53 1.42
C ASN A 122 -15.45 9.87 0.97
N LEU A 123 -16.02 10.55 -0.03
CA LEU A 123 -15.53 11.84 -0.56
C LEU A 123 -15.31 12.90 0.54
N ALA A 124 -16.18 12.94 1.57
CA ALA A 124 -16.07 13.90 2.67
C ALA A 124 -14.83 13.69 3.56
N HIS A 125 -14.26 12.48 3.56
CA HIS A 125 -13.11 12.08 4.37
C HIS A 125 -11.80 12.03 3.59
N LEU A 126 -11.84 12.33 2.29
CA LEU A 126 -10.70 12.21 1.40
C LEU A 126 -10.23 13.58 0.91
N MET A 127 -8.92 13.70 0.74
CA MET A 127 -8.28 14.79 0.03
C MET A 127 -7.28 14.23 -0.98
N LEU A 128 -6.81 15.07 -1.90
CA LEU A 128 -5.80 14.69 -2.87
C LEU A 128 -4.41 14.52 -2.23
#